data_AF-A0A1A7WDY0-F1
#
_entry.id   AF-A0A1A7WDY0-F1
#
_cell.length_a   1.000
_cell.length_b   1.000
_cell.length_c   1.000
_cell.angle_alpha   90.00
_cell.angle_beta   90.00
_cell.angle_gamma   90.00
#
_symmetry.space_group_name_H-M   'P 1'
#
loop_
_entity.id
_entity.type
_entity.pdbx_description
1 polymer ?
#
loop_
_entity_poly.entity_id
_entity_poly.type
_entity_poly.pdbx_seq_one_letter_code
_entity_poly.pdbx_strand_id
1 'polypeptide(L)'
;MEKLISSPESGESTYELLILHTDEAQEWAAYLQQILKSSQKFNKESILLYTVSPADQLHGYNFDDFQSCSCIVLLLTGLFLDILFDQELHGALQKLLHPPHKVVTLLCGVSEDDVSMGSFRDWPTWRKLYADDEPAVYISTIMESITDSKRAASKRGRQTSAKMCIKAAPLPGNPTTDIKTEMASKNLSLTQILKEEKNSTSQRNQSASHQKCLTVQPSRVLCGEPETLFIVFSTKVHYGSLPEVEFSSENGDSKKVAANVENEYTISVSAPDMPAGVTSLTLHTDQSRVSLQPVTFSTSMGEVSRYLEKAADPVNFICQAFDFSSNATESLDALLTDSLKSKMPETGLQLFGVHQIE
;
A
#
# COMPACT_ATOMS: atom_id res chain seq x y z
N MET A 1 8.62 -30.64 20.21
CA MET A 1 9.92 -30.13 19.72
C MET A 1 9.59 -28.87 18.95
N GLU A 2 9.46 -27.79 19.72
CA GLU A 2 9.15 -26.44 19.28
C GLU A 2 10.31 -25.89 18.45
N LYS A 3 10.01 -25.17 17.36
CA LYS A 3 10.97 -24.25 16.76
C LYS A 3 10.43 -22.84 16.92
N LEU A 4 10.86 -22.26 18.05
CA LEU A 4 10.69 -20.87 18.46
C LEU A 4 11.55 -19.94 17.58
N ILE A 5 10.94 -18.80 17.24
CA ILE A 5 11.49 -17.45 17.11
C ILE A 5 12.58 -17.22 16.03
N SER A 6 12.24 -16.36 15.06
CA SER A 6 13.11 -15.24 14.71
C SER A 6 12.24 -14.07 14.24
N SER A 7 11.97 -13.15 15.18
CA SER A 7 11.59 -11.78 14.85
C SER A 7 12.68 -11.15 13.98
N PRO A 8 12.37 -10.32 12.97
CA PRO A 8 13.38 -9.45 12.41
C PRO A 8 13.70 -8.37 13.43
N GLU A 9 14.98 -8.30 13.76
CA GLU A 9 15.58 -7.33 14.65
C GLU A 9 15.24 -5.90 14.20
N SER A 10 14.90 -5.06 15.18
CA SER A 10 14.93 -3.61 15.09
C SER A 10 16.38 -3.15 14.90
N GLY A 11 16.87 -3.23 13.67
CA GLY A 11 17.98 -2.43 13.18
C GLY A 11 17.40 -1.21 12.47
N GLU A 12 17.93 -0.02 12.73
CA GLU A 12 17.63 1.17 11.93
C GLU A 12 18.10 0.93 10.48
N SER A 13 17.26 0.32 9.65
CA SER A 13 17.50 0.19 8.22
C SER A 13 17.27 1.56 7.57
N THR A 14 18.36 2.29 7.39
CA THR A 14 18.34 3.56 6.67
C THR A 14 18.23 3.27 5.17
N TYR A 15 17.00 3.10 4.68
CA TYR A 15 16.75 2.96 3.25
C TYR A 15 17.12 4.25 2.53
N GLU A 16 17.92 4.14 1.45
CA GLU A 16 18.36 5.29 0.67
C GLU A 16 17.39 5.59 -0.48
N LEU A 17 16.80 4.54 -1.04
CA LEU A 17 15.91 4.59 -2.21
C LEU A 17 14.61 3.83 -1.93
N LEU A 18 13.48 4.48 -2.18
CA LEU A 18 12.16 3.88 -2.20
C LEU A 18 11.68 3.73 -3.65
N ILE A 19 11.16 2.56 -4.03
CA ILE A 19 10.41 2.33 -5.26
C ILE A 19 8.95 2.10 -4.87
N LEU A 20 8.11 3.07 -5.20
CA LEU A 20 6.68 3.06 -4.96
C LEU A 20 5.95 2.59 -6.23
N HIS A 21 5.13 1.55 -6.12
CA HIS A 21 4.45 0.96 -7.27
C HIS A 21 3.09 0.37 -6.88
N THR A 22 2.22 0.15 -7.85
CA THR A 22 1.03 -0.70 -7.69
C THR A 22 1.39 -2.16 -7.97
N ASP A 23 0.43 -3.07 -7.73
CA ASP A 23 0.49 -4.46 -8.15
C ASP A 23 0.70 -4.62 -9.67
N GLU A 24 0.06 -3.75 -10.48
CA GLU A 24 0.24 -3.72 -11.94
C GLU A 24 1.71 -3.47 -12.37
N ALA A 25 2.44 -2.63 -11.64
CA ALA A 25 3.82 -2.27 -11.94
C ALA A 25 4.87 -3.18 -11.27
N GLN A 26 4.47 -4.33 -10.72
CA GLN A 26 5.37 -5.23 -9.98
C GLN A 26 6.58 -5.69 -10.82
N GLU A 27 6.38 -6.01 -12.10
CA GLU A 27 7.47 -6.44 -12.98
C GLU A 27 8.47 -5.31 -13.24
N TRP A 28 7.96 -4.09 -13.45
CA TRP A 28 8.79 -2.89 -13.59
C TRP A 28 9.58 -2.60 -12.30
N ALA A 29 8.96 -2.75 -11.13
CA ALA A 29 9.65 -2.60 -9.85
C ALA A 29 10.77 -3.62 -9.68
N ALA A 30 10.51 -4.89 -10.00
CA ALA A 30 11.50 -5.97 -9.94
C ALA A 30 12.66 -5.74 -10.92
N TYR A 31 12.35 -5.36 -12.17
CA TYR A 31 13.33 -5.03 -13.20
C TYR A 31 14.23 -3.87 -12.78
N LEU A 32 13.63 -2.77 -12.31
CA LEU A 32 14.38 -1.60 -11.86
C LEU A 32 15.26 -1.94 -10.66
N GLN A 33 14.73 -2.69 -9.69
CA GLN A 33 15.51 -3.17 -8.54
C GLN A 33 16.72 -4.00 -8.99
N GLN A 34 16.54 -4.88 -9.98
CA GLN A 34 17.60 -5.73 -10.52
C GLN A 34 18.69 -4.91 -11.22
N ILE A 35 18.33 -3.92 -12.04
CA ILE A 35 19.29 -3.04 -12.71
C ILE A 35 20.10 -2.26 -11.69
N LEU A 36 19.44 -1.67 -10.70
CA LEU A 36 20.10 -0.88 -9.67
C LEU A 36 21.06 -1.74 -8.83
N LYS A 37 20.65 -2.95 -8.45
CA LYS A 37 21.51 -3.93 -7.76
C LYS A 37 22.71 -4.37 -8.60
N SER A 38 22.52 -4.56 -9.90
CA SER A 38 23.58 -4.95 -10.85
C SER A 38 24.57 -3.81 -11.13
N SER A 39 24.15 -2.55 -10.99
CA SER A 39 24.98 -1.38 -11.30
C SER A 39 26.17 -1.18 -10.35
N GLN A 40 26.20 -1.87 -9.19
CA GLN A 40 27.16 -1.69 -8.09
C GLN A 40 27.25 -0.27 -7.50
N LYS A 41 26.41 0.67 -7.96
CA LYS A 41 26.35 2.05 -7.45
C LYS A 41 25.47 2.20 -6.21
N PHE A 42 24.73 1.14 -5.86
CA PHE A 42 23.79 1.08 -4.74
C PHE A 42 24.09 -0.11 -3.85
N ASN A 43 23.93 0.06 -2.53
CA ASN A 43 23.99 -1.05 -1.61
C ASN A 43 22.74 -1.92 -1.75
N LYS A 44 22.90 -3.25 -1.77
CA LYS A 44 21.80 -4.20 -2.03
C LYS A 44 20.65 -4.14 -1.01
N GLU A 45 20.93 -3.61 0.18
CA GLU A 45 19.98 -3.44 1.30
C GLU A 45 19.39 -2.02 1.39
N SER A 46 19.77 -1.12 0.49
CA SER A 46 19.35 0.30 0.51
C SER A 46 18.11 0.61 -0.33
N ILE A 47 17.60 -0.37 -1.08
CA ILE A 47 16.47 -0.22 -1.99
C ILE A 47 15.25 -0.92 -1.39
N LEU A 48 14.24 -0.13 -1.04
CA LEU A 48 12.96 -0.60 -0.53
C LEU A 48 11.91 -0.58 -1.65
N LEU A 49 11.13 -1.66 -1.78
CA LEU A 49 9.94 -1.69 -2.64
C LEU A 49 8.71 -1.59 -1.75
N TYR A 50 7.77 -0.75 -2.14
CA TYR A 50 6.50 -0.60 -1.47
C TYR A 50 5.37 -0.65 -2.49
N THR A 51 4.50 -1.65 -2.32
CA THR A 51 3.28 -1.80 -3.11
C THR A 51 2.18 -0.95 -2.48
N VAL A 52 1.64 0.00 -3.22
CA VAL A 52 0.44 0.76 -2.85
C VAL A 52 -0.76 -0.08 -3.27
N SER A 53 -1.54 -0.53 -2.29
CA SER A 53 -2.78 -1.27 -2.53
C SER A 53 -4.00 -0.45 -2.10
N PRO A 54 -5.15 -0.56 -2.80
CA PRO A 54 -6.43 -0.08 -2.29
C PRO A 54 -6.80 -0.70 -0.93
N ALA A 55 -6.29 -1.89 -0.61
CA ALA A 55 -6.50 -2.53 0.68
C ALA A 55 -5.81 -1.80 1.85
N ASP A 56 -4.79 -0.98 1.58
CA ASP A 56 -4.07 -0.20 2.60
C ASP A 56 -4.90 0.97 3.15
N GLN A 57 -6.02 1.31 2.51
CA GLN A 57 -7.01 2.28 3.00
C GLN A 57 -7.49 1.91 4.41
N LEU A 58 -7.58 0.61 4.73
CA LEU A 58 -8.01 0.11 6.05
C LEU A 58 -7.05 0.48 7.20
N HIS A 59 -5.78 0.76 6.89
CA HIS A 59 -4.75 1.08 7.89
C HIS A 59 -4.41 2.57 7.94
N GLY A 60 -4.96 3.37 7.03
CA GLY A 60 -4.57 4.77 6.82
C GLY A 60 -3.17 4.83 6.23
N TYR A 61 -3.02 5.37 5.03
CA TYR A 61 -1.74 5.45 4.34
C TYR A 61 -0.67 6.17 5.20
N ASN A 62 0.21 5.39 5.83
CA ASN A 62 1.28 5.90 6.67
C ASN A 62 2.63 5.69 5.97
N PHE A 63 3.23 6.80 5.56
CA PHE A 63 4.52 6.84 4.86
C PHE A 63 5.62 7.51 5.70
N ASP A 64 5.42 7.67 7.01
CA ASP A 64 6.34 8.40 7.88
C ASP A 64 7.74 7.74 7.92
N ASP A 65 7.79 6.41 7.85
CA ASP A 65 9.04 5.64 7.81
C ASP A 65 9.88 5.96 6.55
N PHE A 66 9.23 6.40 5.47
CA PHE A 66 9.87 6.67 4.19
C PHE A 66 10.34 8.12 4.02
N GLN A 67 10.03 9.01 4.97
CA GLN A 67 10.48 10.40 4.93
C GLN A 67 12.02 10.54 4.99
N SER A 68 12.69 9.51 5.51
CA SER A 68 14.15 9.43 5.62
C SER A 68 14.86 9.08 4.29
N CYS A 69 14.12 8.62 3.28
CA CYS A 69 14.69 8.19 2.00
C CYS A 69 15.29 9.37 1.22
N SER A 70 16.46 9.15 0.62
CA SER A 70 17.16 10.16 -0.18
C SER A 70 16.58 10.29 -1.60
N CYS A 71 15.91 9.26 -2.11
CA CYS A 71 15.21 9.31 -3.38
C CYS A 71 13.97 8.42 -3.35
N ILE A 72 12.93 8.84 -4.06
CA ILE A 72 11.68 8.12 -4.23
C ILE A 72 11.41 7.99 -5.72
N VAL A 73 11.32 6.76 -6.21
CA VAL A 73 10.92 6.44 -7.56
C VAL A 73 9.45 6.05 -7.54
N LEU A 74 8.63 6.78 -8.28
CA LEU A 74 7.22 6.51 -8.46
C LEU A 74 7.00 5.82 -9.80
N LEU A 75 6.47 4.59 -9.79
CA LEU A 75 6.04 3.90 -10.99
C LEU A 75 4.59 4.28 -11.28
N LEU A 76 4.38 5.06 -12.33
CA LEU A 76 3.06 5.59 -12.68
C LEU A 76 2.45 4.74 -13.80
N THR A 77 1.36 4.06 -13.49
CA THR A 77 0.53 3.29 -14.44
C THR A 77 -0.87 3.88 -14.52
N GLY A 78 -1.70 3.38 -15.44
CA GLY A 78 -3.13 3.73 -15.51
C GLY A 78 -3.84 3.46 -14.19
N LEU A 79 -3.63 2.28 -13.60
CA LEU A 79 -4.24 1.94 -12.30
C LEU A 79 -3.73 2.85 -11.18
N PHE A 80 -2.46 3.26 -11.20
CA PHE A 80 -1.92 4.21 -10.23
C PHE A 80 -2.67 5.56 -10.32
N LEU A 81 -2.98 6.04 -11.53
CA LEU A 81 -3.76 7.27 -11.72
C LEU A 81 -5.19 7.12 -11.19
N ASP A 82 -5.80 5.95 -11.35
CA ASP A 82 -7.15 5.68 -10.84
C ASP A 82 -7.21 5.68 -9.31
N ILE A 83 -6.21 5.08 -8.63
CA ILE A 83 -6.18 5.11 -7.15
C ILE A 83 -5.84 6.50 -6.59
N LEU A 84 -5.20 7.38 -7.38
CA LEU A 84 -4.91 8.75 -6.96
C LEU A 84 -6.17 9.63 -6.80
N PHE A 85 -7.34 9.18 -7.26
CA PHE A 85 -8.62 9.84 -6.96
C PHE A 85 -9.01 9.75 -5.47
N ASP A 86 -8.43 8.82 -4.71
CA ASP A 86 -8.61 8.75 -3.25
C ASP A 86 -7.88 9.93 -2.57
N GLN A 87 -8.64 10.77 -1.85
CA GLN A 87 -8.10 11.99 -1.22
C GLN A 87 -7.12 11.71 -0.07
N GLU A 88 -7.29 10.60 0.65
CA GLU A 88 -6.42 10.24 1.76
C GLU A 88 -5.06 9.77 1.23
N LEU A 89 -5.07 8.87 0.24
CA LEU A 89 -3.86 8.43 -0.46
C LEU A 89 -3.13 9.61 -1.08
N HIS A 90 -3.87 10.44 -1.81
CA HIS A 90 -3.33 11.63 -2.46
C HIS A 90 -2.64 12.57 -1.48
N GLY A 91 -3.30 12.87 -0.35
CA GLY A 91 -2.75 13.72 0.70
C GLY A 91 -1.52 13.10 1.37
N ALA A 92 -1.49 11.78 1.56
CA ALA A 92 -0.34 11.07 2.12
C ALA A 92 0.85 11.07 1.14
N LEU A 93 0.61 10.79 -0.15
CA LEU A 93 1.63 10.85 -1.19
C LEU A 93 2.17 12.26 -1.41
N GLN A 94 1.32 13.28 -1.33
CA GLN A 94 1.78 14.67 -1.43
C GLN A 94 2.76 15.05 -0.30
N LYS A 95 2.57 14.49 0.90
CA LYS A 95 3.52 14.66 2.01
C LYS A 95 4.79 13.84 1.80
N LEU A 96 4.69 12.64 1.24
CA LEU A 96 5.83 11.76 0.98
C LEU A 96 6.74 12.28 -0.15
N LEU A 97 6.14 12.72 -1.26
CA LEU A 97 6.80 13.15 -2.50
C LEU A 97 7.34 14.59 -2.43
N HIS A 98 7.50 15.14 -1.23
CA HIS A 98 8.14 16.42 -0.99
C HIS A 98 9.45 16.24 -0.20
N PRO A 99 10.56 16.91 -0.57
CA PRO A 99 10.75 17.89 -1.65
C PRO A 99 10.92 17.29 -3.05
N PRO A 100 10.61 18.02 -4.13
CA PRO A 100 10.51 17.45 -5.49
C PRO A 100 11.83 16.96 -6.09
N HIS A 101 12.96 17.49 -5.67
CA HIS A 101 14.28 17.06 -6.17
C HIS A 101 14.64 15.62 -5.78
N LYS A 102 13.95 15.02 -4.80
CA LYS A 102 14.11 13.62 -4.41
C LYS A 102 13.24 12.68 -5.23
N VAL A 103 12.30 13.20 -6.01
CA VAL A 103 11.29 12.41 -6.72
C VAL A 103 11.71 12.18 -8.16
N VAL A 104 11.60 10.92 -8.57
CA VAL A 104 11.74 10.46 -9.95
C VAL A 104 10.48 9.70 -10.30
N THR A 105 9.92 9.94 -11.48
CA THR A 105 8.73 9.21 -11.96
C THR A 105 9.08 8.41 -13.19
N LEU A 106 8.72 7.13 -13.21
CA LEU A 106 8.75 6.29 -14.40
C LEU A 106 7.34 6.16 -14.95
N LEU A 107 7.14 6.60 -16.18
CA LEU A 107 5.87 6.56 -16.89
C LEU A 107 5.71 5.19 -17.57
N CYS A 108 4.87 4.33 -17.00
CA CYS A 108 4.62 2.98 -17.46
C CYS A 108 3.29 2.93 -18.23
N GLY A 109 3.33 3.18 -19.54
CA GLY A 109 2.15 3.12 -20.42
C GLY A 109 1.19 4.32 -20.27
N VAL A 110 1.62 5.38 -19.60
CA VAL A 110 0.88 6.64 -19.44
C VAL A 110 1.69 7.80 -20.01
N SER A 111 1.02 8.79 -20.57
CA SER A 111 1.64 10.03 -21.02
C SER A 111 1.69 11.08 -19.91
N GLU A 112 2.51 12.11 -20.07
CA GLU A 112 2.53 13.23 -19.13
C GLU A 112 1.20 14.01 -19.12
N ASP A 113 0.45 13.99 -20.21
CA ASP A 113 -0.83 14.67 -20.36
C ASP A 113 -1.96 13.95 -19.61
N ASP A 114 -1.84 12.63 -19.40
CA ASP A 114 -2.80 11.83 -18.62
C ASP A 114 -2.74 12.17 -17.13
N VAL A 115 -1.62 12.73 -16.67
CA VAL A 115 -1.46 13.23 -15.31
C VAL A 115 -2.18 14.57 -15.21
N SER A 116 -3.45 14.51 -14.82
CA SER A 116 -4.32 15.68 -14.63
C SER A 116 -3.55 16.87 -14.03
N MET A 117 -3.58 18.02 -14.70
CA MET A 117 -2.95 19.26 -14.24
C MET A 117 -3.53 19.69 -12.89
N GLY A 118 -2.94 19.21 -11.81
CA GLY A 118 -3.47 19.36 -10.46
C GLY A 118 -3.16 18.21 -9.51
N SER A 119 -2.79 17.02 -10.03
CA SER A 119 -2.50 15.86 -9.19
C SER A 119 -1.31 16.08 -8.26
N PHE A 120 -0.26 16.76 -8.71
CA PHE A 120 0.81 17.18 -7.80
C PHE A 120 1.27 18.59 -8.15
N ARG A 121 1.39 19.46 -7.13
CA ARG A 121 1.84 20.85 -7.30
C ARG A 121 3.23 20.94 -7.93
N ASP A 122 4.10 19.99 -7.59
CA ASP A 122 5.48 19.98 -8.03
C ASP A 122 5.74 19.09 -9.26
N TRP A 123 4.69 18.50 -9.85
CA TRP A 123 4.79 17.58 -11.01
C TRP A 123 5.70 18.09 -12.15
N PRO A 124 5.64 19.36 -12.57
CA PRO A 124 6.49 19.85 -13.66
C PRO A 124 7.99 19.84 -13.33
N THR A 125 8.34 19.78 -12.03
CA THR A 125 9.72 19.83 -11.54
C THR A 125 10.31 18.45 -11.27
N TRP A 126 9.51 17.39 -11.35
CA TRP A 126 9.97 16.02 -11.12
C TRP A 126 10.77 15.52 -12.31
N ARG A 127 11.79 14.68 -12.03
CA ARG A 127 12.53 14.00 -13.09
C ARG A 127 11.67 12.87 -13.63
N LYS A 128 11.50 12.82 -14.94
CA LYS A 128 10.68 11.81 -15.63
C LYS A 128 11.57 10.85 -16.39
N LEU A 129 11.17 9.59 -16.36
CA LEU A 129 11.74 8.48 -17.09
C LEU A 129 10.62 7.83 -17.90
N TYR A 130 10.96 7.27 -19.05
CA TYR A 130 10.03 6.61 -19.95
C TYR A 130 10.42 5.14 -20.09
N ALA A 131 9.44 4.27 -20.34
CA ALA A 131 9.67 2.83 -20.51
C ALA A 131 10.67 2.49 -21.64
N ASP A 132 10.78 3.36 -22.64
CA ASP A 132 11.69 3.19 -23.79
C ASP A 132 13.13 3.67 -23.50
N ASP A 133 13.40 4.25 -22.33
CA ASP A 133 14.73 4.73 -21.97
C ASP A 133 15.72 3.57 -21.74
N GLU A 134 17.00 3.82 -22.01
CA GLU A 134 18.05 2.85 -21.74
C GLU A 134 18.30 2.68 -20.23
N PRO A 135 18.71 1.48 -19.76
CA PRO A 135 19.00 1.22 -18.34
C PRO A 135 19.99 2.19 -17.69
N ALA A 136 20.93 2.74 -18.47
CA ALA A 136 21.89 3.72 -18.00
C ALA A 136 21.23 5.06 -17.61
N VAL A 137 20.14 5.44 -18.29
CA VAL A 137 19.37 6.66 -18.02
C VAL A 137 18.63 6.53 -16.69
N TYR A 138 18.02 5.37 -16.41
CA TYR A 138 17.39 5.08 -15.12
C TYR A 138 18.38 5.24 -13.97
N ILE A 139 19.54 4.59 -14.08
CA ILE A 139 20.59 4.62 -13.04
C ILE A 139 21.09 6.04 -12.82
N SER A 140 21.43 6.77 -13.89
CA SER A 140 22.00 8.13 -13.77
C SER A 140 21.01 9.11 -13.16
N THR A 141 19.76 9.09 -13.61
CA THR A 141 18.69 9.97 -13.10
C THR A 141 18.42 9.74 -11.61
N ILE A 142 18.36 8.48 -11.17
CA ILE A 142 18.17 8.13 -9.75
C ILE A 142 19.39 8.57 -8.91
N MET A 143 20.61 8.37 -9.42
CA MET A 143 21.83 8.81 -8.74
C MET A 143 21.92 10.34 -8.59
N GLU A 144 21.50 11.08 -9.62
CA GLU A 144 21.43 12.54 -9.57
C GLU A 144 20.43 13.01 -8.52
N SER A 145 19.25 12.36 -8.45
CA SER A 145 18.24 12.62 -7.42
C SER A 145 18.81 12.48 -6.01
N ILE A 146 19.49 11.37 -5.72
CA ILE A 146 20.12 11.12 -4.41
C ILE A 146 21.22 12.15 -4.11
N THR A 147 22.02 12.49 -5.11
CA THR A 147 23.11 13.46 -4.96
C THR A 147 22.55 14.85 -4.60
N ASP A 148 21.46 15.26 -5.24
CA ASP A 148 20.81 16.53 -4.97
C ASP A 148 20.12 16.57 -3.61
N SER A 149 19.51 15.46 -3.18
CA SER A 149 18.96 15.31 -1.83
C SER A 149 20.04 15.44 -0.75
N LYS A 150 21.19 14.79 -0.92
CA LYS A 150 22.34 14.90 0.00
C LYS A 150 22.91 16.33 0.05
N ARG A 151 22.97 17.02 -1.10
CA ARG A 151 23.37 18.43 -1.18
C ARG A 151 22.38 19.35 -0.47
N ALA A 152 21.08 19.10 -0.60
CA ALA A 152 20.03 19.87 0.07
C ALA A 152 20.10 19.70 1.60
N ALA A 153 20.32 18.47 2.09
CA ALA A 153 20.51 18.20 3.51
C ALA A 153 21.72 18.95 4.10
N SER A 154 22.85 18.96 3.36
CA SER A 154 24.08 19.66 3.77
C SER A 154 23.93 21.18 3.82
N LYS A 155 23.08 21.77 2.97
CA LYS A 155 22.77 23.22 2.99
C LYS A 155 21.86 23.58 4.17
N ARG A 156 20.91 22.72 4.53
CA ARG A 156 19.99 22.93 5.66
C ARG A 156 20.71 22.88 7.02
N GLY A 157 21.71 22.01 7.17
CA GLY A 157 22.59 21.97 8.36
C GLY A 157 23.53 23.18 8.51
N ARG A 158 23.82 23.92 7.43
CA ARG A 158 24.61 25.17 7.50
C ARG A 158 23.79 26.40 7.89
N GLN A 159 22.48 26.39 7.69
CA GLN A 159 21.61 27.54 7.98
C GLN A 159 21.12 27.60 9.45
N THR A 160 21.14 26.49 10.19
CA THR A 160 20.81 26.48 11.64
C THR A 160 21.92 27.05 12.52
N SER A 161 23.16 27.17 12.02
CA SER A 161 24.29 27.74 12.76
C SER A 161 24.56 29.24 12.44
N ALA A 162 23.85 29.81 11.46
CA ALA A 162 24.07 31.20 10.99
C ALA A 162 22.99 32.21 11.44
N LYS A 163 22.17 31.86 12.45
CA LYS A 163 21.17 32.75 13.07
C LYS A 163 21.39 32.90 14.58
N MET A 164 22.63 33.16 15.01
CA MET A 164 22.90 33.84 16.28
C MET A 164 24.29 34.47 16.22
N CYS A 165 24.38 35.69 15.72
CA CYS A 165 25.52 36.58 15.95
C CYS A 165 24.99 37.99 16.15
N ILE A 166 24.68 38.32 17.41
CA ILE A 166 24.60 39.70 17.87
C ILE A 166 26.04 40.16 18.16
N LYS A 167 26.37 41.34 17.61
CA LYS A 167 27.64 42.06 17.73
C LYS A 167 28.16 42.19 19.17
N ALA A 168 29.47 42.02 19.35
CA ALA A 168 30.33 42.88 20.16
C ALA A 168 31.80 42.79 19.69
N ALA A 169 32.52 43.90 19.81
CA ALA A 169 33.78 44.26 19.15
C ALA A 169 35.05 43.54 19.70
N PRO A 170 36.22 43.67 19.03
CA PRO A 170 37.36 42.76 19.12
C PRO A 170 38.48 43.24 20.05
N LEU A 171 39.26 42.32 20.61
CA LEU A 171 40.63 42.56 21.08
C LEU A 171 41.53 41.33 20.77
N PRO A 172 42.83 41.53 20.41
CA PRO A 172 43.61 40.60 19.60
C PRO A 172 44.61 39.78 20.42
N GLY A 173 45.04 38.63 19.88
CA GLY A 173 46.19 37.90 20.41
C GLY A 173 46.33 36.48 19.87
N ASN A 174 46.86 36.35 18.65
CA ASN A 174 47.42 35.12 18.08
C ASN A 174 48.81 34.83 18.75
N PRO A 175 49.56 33.73 18.45
CA PRO A 175 49.30 32.62 17.51
C PRO A 175 49.81 31.21 17.96
N THR A 176 49.46 30.19 17.16
CA THR A 176 50.20 28.90 16.87
C THR A 176 50.53 27.96 18.04
N THR A 177 50.35 26.65 17.96
CA THR A 177 51.06 25.74 17.04
C THR A 177 50.46 24.33 17.11
N ASP A 178 50.59 23.60 16.00
CA ASP A 178 50.33 22.18 15.77
C ASP A 178 50.68 21.21 16.93
N ILE A 179 49.97 20.06 16.98
CA ILE A 179 50.51 18.71 16.70
C ILE A 179 49.42 17.63 16.97
N LYS A 180 49.40 16.65 16.05
CA LYS A 180 48.66 15.37 16.03
C LYS A 180 48.61 14.61 17.36
N THR A 181 47.58 13.78 17.55
CA THR A 181 47.65 12.29 17.64
C THR A 181 46.49 11.73 18.48
N GLU A 182 45.65 10.95 17.79
CA GLU A 182 45.17 9.60 18.13
C GLU A 182 44.80 9.19 19.58
N MET A 183 43.60 8.61 19.65
CA MET A 183 43.17 7.46 20.46
C MET A 183 42.90 7.57 21.98
N ALA A 184 41.88 6.76 22.33
CA ALA A 184 41.59 6.12 23.61
C ALA A 184 40.63 6.83 24.58
N SER A 185 39.40 6.31 24.56
CA SER A 185 38.63 5.79 25.69
C SER A 185 38.56 6.59 26.99
N LYS A 186 37.33 6.98 27.36
CA LYS A 186 36.86 6.97 28.76
C LYS A 186 35.34 6.86 28.82
N ASN A 187 34.90 5.71 29.31
CA ASN A 187 33.59 5.52 29.94
C ASN A 187 33.63 6.00 31.40
N LEU A 188 32.43 6.17 31.98
CA LEU A 188 32.06 6.39 33.39
C LEU A 188 32.12 7.86 33.84
N SER A 189 31.10 8.47 34.45
CA SER A 189 30.03 7.93 35.31
C SER A 189 28.76 8.79 35.31
N LEU A 190 27.62 8.09 35.28
CA LEU A 190 26.47 8.17 36.20
C LEU A 190 26.17 9.47 37.00
N THR A 191 24.90 9.88 36.85
CA THR A 191 23.96 10.34 37.90
C THR A 191 24.13 11.74 38.50
N GLN A 192 23.36 12.66 37.94
CA GLN A 192 22.62 13.74 38.63
C GLN A 192 21.79 14.41 37.52
N ILE A 193 20.47 14.29 37.43
CA ILE A 193 19.47 14.75 38.38
C ILE A 193 18.15 14.02 38.06
N LEU A 194 17.62 13.29 39.03
CA LEU A 194 16.19 13.00 39.11
C LEU A 194 15.50 14.19 39.75
N LYS A 195 14.43 14.65 39.10
CA LYS A 195 13.18 15.25 39.61
C LYS A 195 12.82 16.55 38.90
N GLU A 196 11.80 16.48 38.06
CA GLU A 196 10.60 17.27 38.29
C GLU A 196 9.36 16.51 37.78
N GLU A 197 8.36 16.46 38.65
CA GLU A 197 7.08 15.78 38.49
C GLU A 197 6.07 16.66 37.75
N LYS A 198 5.16 15.98 37.05
CA LYS A 198 3.70 16.20 37.00
C LYS A 198 3.08 17.39 36.23
N ASN A 199 2.31 16.93 35.24
CA ASN A 199 0.87 17.14 35.08
C ASN A 199 0.40 18.32 34.23
N SER A 200 -0.23 18.00 33.10
CA SER A 200 -1.28 18.80 32.46
C SER A 200 -2.09 17.90 31.53
N THR A 201 -3.10 17.24 32.09
CA THR A 201 -4.26 16.72 31.35
C THR A 201 -5.04 17.91 30.77
N SER A 202 -5.29 17.89 29.45
CA SER A 202 -6.57 18.38 28.92
C SER A 202 -7.03 17.44 27.80
N GLN A 203 -8.23 16.91 28.01
CA GLN A 203 -8.95 15.94 27.20
C GLN A 203 -9.63 16.60 26.00
N ARG A 204 -9.72 15.87 24.88
CA ARG A 204 -10.93 15.77 24.04
C ARG A 204 -10.83 14.51 23.15
N ASN A 205 -11.14 13.34 23.70
CA ASN A 205 -12.43 12.63 23.57
C ASN A 205 -12.60 11.88 22.24
N GLN A 206 -12.13 10.63 22.19
CA GLN A 206 -12.84 9.47 21.64
C GLN A 206 -12.35 8.25 22.43
N SER A 207 -13.27 7.59 23.11
CA SER A 207 -13.00 6.53 24.08
C SER A 207 -12.37 5.30 23.43
N ALA A 208 -11.23 4.87 23.96
CA ALA A 208 -10.66 3.55 23.70
C ALA A 208 -11.61 2.45 24.19
N SER A 209 -12.46 1.93 23.31
CA SER A 209 -13.02 0.59 23.50
C SER A 209 -11.93 -0.41 23.15
N HIS A 210 -11.44 -1.16 24.12
CA HIS A 210 -10.73 -2.42 23.85
C HIS A 210 -11.54 -3.20 22.80
N GLN A 211 -10.97 -3.50 21.63
CA GLN A 211 -11.68 -4.23 20.57
C GLN A 211 -12.13 -5.59 21.10
N LYS A 212 -13.42 -5.68 21.44
CA LYS A 212 -14.03 -6.87 22.02
C LYS A 212 -14.28 -7.96 20.97
N CYS A 213 -14.48 -7.54 19.72
CA CYS A 213 -14.67 -8.41 18.56
C CYS A 213 -13.31 -8.91 18.06
N LEU A 214 -13.16 -10.24 17.98
CA LEU A 214 -11.97 -10.89 17.41
C LEU A 214 -12.11 -11.09 15.90
N THR A 215 -13.24 -11.63 15.44
CA THR A 215 -13.51 -11.85 14.00
C THR A 215 -14.99 -12.05 13.72
N VAL A 216 -15.38 -11.82 12.46
CA VAL A 216 -16.72 -12.13 11.92
C VAL A 216 -16.52 -13.04 10.70
N GLN A 217 -17.21 -14.19 10.68
CA GLN A 217 -17.11 -15.19 9.63
C GLN A 217 -18.50 -15.62 9.12
N PRO A 218 -18.71 -15.72 7.80
CA PRO A 218 -17.80 -15.28 6.75
C PRO A 218 -17.67 -13.75 6.72
N SER A 219 -16.55 -13.24 6.21
CA SER A 219 -16.32 -11.79 6.03
C SER A 219 -17.01 -11.22 4.77
N ARG A 220 -17.59 -12.10 3.96
CA ARG A 220 -18.30 -11.80 2.71
C ARG A 220 -19.57 -12.62 2.64
N VAL A 221 -20.65 -12.00 2.18
CA VAL A 221 -21.99 -12.62 2.10
C VAL A 221 -22.59 -12.33 0.72
N LEU A 222 -23.25 -13.33 0.13
CA LEU A 222 -23.98 -13.14 -1.12
C LEU A 222 -25.32 -12.44 -0.89
N CYS A 223 -25.62 -11.44 -1.72
CA CYS A 223 -26.91 -10.74 -1.68
C CYS A 223 -28.05 -11.70 -2.06
N GLY A 224 -29.19 -11.60 -1.38
CA GLY A 224 -30.39 -12.41 -1.65
C GLY A 224 -30.41 -13.83 -1.09
N GLU A 225 -29.29 -14.36 -0.61
CA GLU A 225 -29.22 -15.72 -0.02
C GLU A 225 -29.13 -15.66 1.52
N PRO A 226 -29.88 -16.50 2.25
CA PRO A 226 -29.82 -16.54 3.70
C PRO A 226 -28.52 -17.19 4.15
N GLU A 227 -27.56 -16.39 4.62
CA GLU A 227 -26.29 -16.86 5.16
C GLU A 227 -26.19 -16.56 6.66
N THR A 228 -25.54 -17.42 7.43
CA THR A 228 -25.38 -17.23 8.88
C THR A 228 -23.97 -16.75 9.18
N LEU A 229 -23.87 -15.60 9.85
CA LEU A 229 -22.62 -15.02 10.32
C LEU A 229 -22.36 -15.46 11.76
N PHE A 230 -21.10 -15.78 12.04
CA PHE A 230 -20.57 -16.08 13.36
C PHE A 230 -19.62 -14.97 13.80
N ILE A 231 -19.91 -14.36 14.94
CA ILE A 231 -19.11 -13.27 15.51
C ILE A 231 -18.42 -13.82 16.75
N VAL A 232 -17.09 -13.80 16.75
CA VAL A 232 -16.25 -14.32 17.83
C VAL A 232 -15.62 -13.16 18.60
N PHE A 233 -15.64 -13.24 19.93
CA PHE A 233 -15.14 -12.20 20.84
C PHE A 233 -13.86 -12.63 21.56
N SER A 234 -12.98 -11.65 21.84
CA SER A 234 -11.73 -11.86 22.59
C SER A 234 -11.95 -12.02 24.10
N THR A 235 -13.10 -11.58 24.60
CA THR A 235 -13.47 -11.64 26.01
C THR A 235 -14.94 -12.05 26.14
N LYS A 236 -15.30 -12.60 27.30
CA LYS A 236 -16.69 -12.98 27.59
C LYS A 236 -17.63 -11.79 27.42
N VAL A 237 -18.72 -12.00 26.70
CA VAL A 237 -19.76 -10.99 26.51
C VAL A 237 -20.94 -11.31 27.42
N HIS A 238 -21.36 -10.32 28.21
CA HIS A 238 -22.59 -10.39 28.97
C HIS A 238 -23.71 -9.80 28.12
N TYR A 239 -24.63 -10.65 27.66
CA TYR A 239 -25.71 -10.24 26.75
C TYR A 239 -26.90 -9.62 27.50
N GLY A 240 -27.20 -10.09 28.71
CA GLY A 240 -28.32 -9.62 29.53
C GLY A 240 -29.67 -10.09 28.98
N SER A 241 -30.05 -9.57 27.82
CA SER A 241 -31.20 -9.93 26.99
C SER A 241 -30.76 -10.63 25.70
N LEU A 242 -31.69 -10.80 24.76
CA LEU A 242 -31.43 -11.41 23.46
C LEU A 242 -30.61 -10.40 22.61
N PRO A 243 -29.36 -10.72 22.24
CA PRO A 243 -28.51 -9.77 21.54
C PRO A 243 -29.08 -9.44 20.15
N GLU A 244 -28.95 -8.19 19.75
CA GLU A 244 -29.32 -7.75 18.39
C GLU A 244 -28.09 -7.22 17.67
N VAL A 245 -27.95 -7.58 16.39
CA VAL A 245 -26.91 -7.05 15.51
C VAL A 245 -27.54 -6.11 14.52
N GLU A 246 -27.05 -4.88 14.50
CA GLU A 246 -27.41 -3.86 13.54
C GLU A 246 -26.43 -3.90 12.37
N PHE A 247 -26.99 -4.10 11.18
CA PHE A 247 -26.34 -4.00 9.89
C PHE A 247 -26.58 -2.59 9.38
N SER A 248 -25.52 -1.88 8.98
CA SER A 248 -25.61 -0.51 8.45
C SER A 248 -24.80 -0.39 7.17
N SER A 249 -25.48 0.00 6.10
CA SER A 249 -24.87 0.29 4.80
C SER A 249 -24.44 1.76 4.74
N GLU A 250 -23.46 2.05 3.89
CA GLU A 250 -23.02 3.41 3.59
C GLU A 250 -24.17 4.30 3.04
N ASN A 251 -25.12 3.69 2.33
CA ASN A 251 -26.28 4.39 1.76
C ASN A 251 -27.33 4.80 2.81
N GLY A 252 -27.10 4.52 4.10
CA GLY A 252 -28.01 4.83 5.20
C GLY A 252 -29.05 3.75 5.50
N ASP A 253 -29.08 2.66 4.73
CA ASP A 253 -29.92 1.50 5.03
C ASP A 253 -29.42 0.79 6.28
N SER A 254 -30.31 0.57 7.25
CA SER A 254 -29.99 -0.19 8.45
C SER A 254 -31.06 -1.20 8.83
N LYS A 255 -30.63 -2.40 9.21
CA LYS A 255 -31.50 -3.50 9.63
C LYS A 255 -30.95 -4.12 10.92
N LYS A 256 -31.84 -4.34 11.90
CA LYS A 256 -31.53 -5.03 13.14
C LYS A 256 -32.05 -6.46 13.09
N VAL A 257 -31.20 -7.40 13.46
CA VAL A 257 -31.51 -8.83 13.45
C VAL A 257 -31.14 -9.43 14.79
N ALA A 258 -32.04 -10.26 15.32
CA ALA A 258 -31.78 -11.02 16.53
C ALA A 258 -30.63 -12.02 16.31
N ALA A 259 -29.68 -12.03 17.24
CA ALA A 259 -28.57 -12.96 17.26
C ALA A 259 -28.82 -14.06 18.30
N ASN A 260 -28.36 -15.27 17.99
CA ASN A 260 -28.37 -16.40 18.89
C ASN A 260 -27.03 -16.53 19.59
N VAL A 261 -27.05 -16.82 20.88
CA VAL A 261 -25.83 -17.04 21.67
C VAL A 261 -25.42 -18.50 21.54
N GLU A 262 -24.33 -18.76 20.81
CA GLU A 262 -23.77 -20.11 20.65
C GLU A 262 -22.96 -20.51 21.88
N ASN A 263 -22.14 -19.58 22.40
CA ASN A 263 -21.37 -19.76 23.62
C ASN A 263 -20.97 -18.39 24.21
N GLU A 264 -20.20 -18.39 25.31
CA GLU A 264 -19.77 -17.17 26.01
C GLU A 264 -18.91 -16.19 25.17
N TYR A 265 -18.37 -16.65 24.04
CA TYR A 265 -17.48 -15.90 23.15
C TYR A 265 -17.96 -15.88 21.69
N THR A 266 -19.13 -16.45 21.37
CA THR A 266 -19.60 -16.54 19.99
C THR A 266 -21.10 -16.37 19.91
N ILE A 267 -21.54 -15.55 18.96
CA ILE A 267 -22.95 -15.42 18.58
C ILE A 267 -23.10 -15.72 17.09
N SER A 268 -24.26 -16.28 16.72
CA SER A 268 -24.66 -16.48 15.33
C SER A 268 -25.79 -15.51 14.98
N VAL A 269 -25.79 -14.97 13.76
CA VAL A 269 -26.84 -14.08 13.26
C VAL A 269 -27.09 -14.35 11.79
N SER A 270 -28.36 -14.43 11.40
CA SER A 270 -28.71 -14.55 9.98
C SER A 270 -28.48 -13.20 9.29
N ALA A 271 -27.66 -13.19 8.25
CA ALA A 271 -27.41 -12.01 7.45
C ALA A 271 -28.72 -11.58 6.76
N PRO A 272 -29.21 -10.35 6.98
CA PRO A 272 -30.35 -9.83 6.26
C PRO A 272 -29.96 -9.52 4.81
N ASP A 273 -30.96 -9.46 3.93
CA ASP A 273 -30.73 -8.98 2.57
C ASP A 273 -30.33 -7.50 2.60
N MET A 274 -29.14 -7.19 2.11
CA MET A 274 -28.54 -5.86 2.10
C MET A 274 -27.99 -5.55 0.71
N PRO A 275 -27.94 -4.27 0.29
CA PRO A 275 -27.33 -3.90 -0.96
C PRO A 275 -25.84 -4.27 -0.98
N ALA A 276 -25.31 -4.52 -2.18
CA ALA A 276 -23.90 -4.82 -2.35
C ALA A 276 -23.02 -3.64 -1.89
N GLY A 277 -21.96 -3.95 -1.14
CA GLY A 277 -21.09 -2.96 -0.52
C GLY A 277 -20.61 -3.38 0.87
N VAL A 278 -19.80 -2.52 1.49
CA VAL A 278 -19.33 -2.74 2.87
C VAL A 278 -20.45 -2.37 3.84
N THR A 279 -20.78 -3.30 4.72
CA THR A 279 -21.80 -3.14 5.77
C THR A 279 -21.12 -3.16 7.13
N SER A 280 -21.26 -2.07 7.89
CA SER A 280 -20.78 -1.98 9.26
C SER A 280 -21.74 -2.72 10.20
N LEU A 281 -21.16 -3.46 11.14
CA LEU A 281 -21.88 -4.29 12.09
C LEU A 281 -21.73 -3.72 13.51
N THR A 282 -22.86 -3.58 14.22
CA THR A 282 -22.87 -3.16 15.62
C THR A 282 -23.71 -4.11 16.45
N LEU A 283 -23.10 -4.70 17.48
CA LEU A 283 -23.83 -5.49 18.47
C LEU A 283 -24.45 -4.55 19.51
N HIS A 284 -25.75 -4.67 19.71
CA HIS A 284 -26.50 -4.03 20.78
C HIS A 284 -26.78 -5.05 21.88
N THR A 285 -26.25 -4.78 23.07
CA THR A 285 -26.63 -5.46 24.31
C THR A 285 -27.25 -4.44 25.27
N ASP A 286 -27.96 -4.91 26.30
CA ASP A 286 -28.64 -4.02 27.26
C ASP A 286 -27.74 -2.97 27.92
N GLN A 287 -26.43 -3.27 28.02
CA GLN A 287 -25.46 -2.48 28.78
C GLN A 287 -24.44 -1.77 27.89
N SER A 288 -24.34 -2.13 26.60
CA SER A 288 -23.29 -1.61 25.72
C SER A 288 -23.59 -1.78 24.24
N ARG A 289 -23.01 -0.88 23.43
CA ARG A 289 -22.87 -1.08 21.98
C ARG A 289 -21.43 -1.46 21.68
N VAL A 290 -21.26 -2.56 20.95
CA VAL A 290 -19.95 -3.07 20.55
C VAL A 290 -19.86 -2.98 19.04
N SER A 291 -18.93 -2.16 18.54
CA SER A 291 -18.59 -2.16 17.11
C SER A 291 -17.93 -3.49 16.76
N LEU A 292 -18.40 -4.12 15.70
CA LEU A 292 -17.87 -5.38 15.18
C LEU A 292 -17.07 -5.12 13.90
N GLN A 293 -16.39 -6.16 13.42
CA GLN A 293 -15.70 -6.11 12.14
C GLN A 293 -16.74 -6.04 11.00
N PRO A 294 -16.56 -5.17 9.99
CA PRO A 294 -17.51 -5.04 8.89
C PRO A 294 -17.52 -6.29 7.99
N VAL A 295 -18.63 -6.47 7.27
CA VAL A 295 -18.84 -7.57 6.31
C VAL A 295 -19.14 -6.96 4.95
N THR A 296 -18.66 -7.59 3.87
CA THR A 296 -18.94 -7.15 2.49
C THR A 296 -20.08 -7.96 1.90
N PHE A 297 -21.15 -7.29 1.48
CA PHE A 297 -22.20 -7.90 0.68
C PHE A 297 -21.83 -7.81 -0.78
N SER A 298 -21.88 -8.93 -1.50
CA SER A 298 -21.55 -9.00 -2.92
C SER A 298 -22.66 -9.67 -3.72
N THR A 299 -22.85 -9.21 -4.96
CA THR A 299 -23.75 -9.90 -5.90
C THR A 299 -23.03 -11.10 -6.49
N SER A 300 -23.79 -12.07 -7.03
CA SER A 300 -23.17 -13.22 -7.73
C SER A 300 -22.25 -12.78 -8.86
N MET A 301 -22.64 -11.75 -9.63
CA MET A 301 -21.79 -11.17 -10.68
C MET A 301 -20.58 -10.43 -10.10
N GLY A 302 -20.73 -9.76 -8.97
CA GLY A 302 -19.63 -9.09 -8.28
C GLY A 302 -18.55 -10.07 -7.80
N GLU A 303 -18.95 -11.24 -7.26
CA GLU A 303 -17.97 -12.27 -6.92
C GLU A 303 -17.30 -12.85 -8.16
N VAL A 304 -18.04 -13.10 -9.25
CA VAL A 304 -17.44 -13.54 -10.53
C VAL A 304 -16.43 -12.51 -11.06
N SER A 305 -16.78 -11.21 -11.08
CA SER A 305 -15.86 -10.13 -11.48
C SER A 305 -14.59 -10.15 -10.65
N ARG A 306 -14.70 -10.28 -9.32
CA ARG A 306 -13.56 -10.35 -8.41
C ARG A 306 -12.66 -11.56 -8.69
N TYR A 307 -13.24 -12.72 -9.01
CA TYR A 307 -12.45 -13.89 -9.38
C TYR A 307 -11.74 -13.69 -10.72
N LEU A 308 -12.38 -13.02 -11.67
CA LEU A 308 -11.78 -12.69 -12.98
C LEU A 308 -10.68 -11.63 -12.86
N GLU A 309 -10.84 -10.61 -12.04
CA GLU A 309 -9.82 -9.60 -11.75
C GLU A 309 -8.57 -10.21 -11.12
N LYS A 310 -8.74 -11.25 -10.30
CA LYS A 310 -7.63 -11.99 -9.70
C LYS A 310 -6.96 -12.98 -10.65
N ALA A 311 -7.56 -13.28 -11.79
CA ALA A 311 -6.96 -14.13 -12.80
C ALA A 311 -5.90 -13.32 -13.56
N ALA A 312 -4.67 -13.32 -13.03
CA ALA A 312 -3.53 -12.59 -13.61
C ALA A 312 -3.16 -13.08 -15.04
N ASP A 313 -3.59 -14.28 -15.43
CA ASP A 313 -3.37 -14.85 -16.75
C ASP A 313 -4.68 -15.40 -17.35
N PRO A 314 -5.26 -14.73 -18.36
CA PRO A 314 -6.45 -15.20 -19.07
C PRO A 314 -6.28 -16.58 -19.71
N VAL A 315 -5.07 -16.94 -20.15
CA VAL A 315 -4.78 -18.26 -20.74
C VAL A 315 -4.91 -19.32 -19.65
N ASN A 316 -4.30 -19.09 -18.49
CA ASN A 316 -4.42 -19.99 -17.35
C ASN A 316 -5.88 -20.16 -16.89
N PHE A 317 -6.66 -19.07 -16.85
CA PHE A 317 -8.10 -19.14 -16.54
C PHE A 317 -8.85 -20.05 -17.51
N ILE A 318 -8.65 -19.86 -18.82
CA ILE A 318 -9.26 -20.69 -19.86
C ILE A 318 -8.79 -22.14 -19.70
N CYS A 319 -7.50 -22.36 -19.47
CA CYS A 319 -6.96 -23.69 -19.29
C CYS A 319 -7.55 -24.41 -18.07
N GLN A 320 -7.81 -23.71 -16.97
CA GLN A 320 -8.52 -24.25 -15.82
C GLN A 320 -10.00 -24.57 -16.14
N ALA A 321 -10.68 -23.69 -16.89
CA ALA A 321 -12.08 -23.90 -17.26
C ALA A 321 -12.29 -25.12 -18.16
N PHE A 322 -11.28 -25.51 -18.93
CA PHE A 322 -11.29 -26.66 -19.83
C PHE A 322 -10.43 -27.84 -19.33
N ASP A 323 -10.01 -27.84 -18.06
CA ASP A 323 -9.24 -28.91 -17.40
C ASP A 323 -7.91 -29.29 -18.11
N PHE A 324 -7.23 -28.33 -18.74
CA PHE A 324 -5.93 -28.57 -19.37
C PHE A 324 -4.81 -28.62 -18.32
N SER A 325 -4.34 -29.83 -18.00
CA SER A 325 -3.34 -30.11 -16.95
C SER A 325 -1.88 -30.13 -17.43
N SER A 326 -1.61 -30.14 -18.74
CA SER A 326 -0.25 -30.11 -19.34
C SER A 326 -0.29 -29.61 -20.78
N ASN A 327 0.73 -28.88 -21.25
CA ASN A 327 0.77 -28.22 -22.58
C ASN A 327 -0.48 -27.40 -22.89
N ALA A 328 -0.81 -26.51 -21.95
CA ALA A 328 -2.07 -25.77 -21.93
C ALA A 328 -2.27 -24.88 -23.17
N THR A 329 -1.18 -24.32 -23.72
CA THR A 329 -1.21 -23.48 -24.93
C THR A 329 -1.48 -24.27 -26.21
N GLU A 330 -0.80 -25.41 -26.42
CA GLU A 330 -1.00 -26.25 -27.61
C GLU A 330 -2.38 -26.92 -27.60
N SER A 331 -2.83 -27.38 -26.42
CA SER A 331 -4.16 -28.00 -26.27
C SER A 331 -5.27 -26.97 -26.49
N LEU A 332 -5.07 -25.74 -25.99
CA LEU A 332 -5.99 -24.64 -26.22
C LEU A 332 -6.00 -24.22 -27.69
N ASP A 333 -4.84 -24.12 -28.34
CA ASP A 333 -4.74 -23.79 -29.76
C ASP A 333 -5.42 -24.84 -30.64
N ALA A 334 -5.25 -26.13 -30.34
CA ALA A 334 -5.96 -27.20 -31.03
C ALA A 334 -7.48 -27.08 -30.85
N LEU A 335 -7.95 -26.82 -29.62
CA LEU A 335 -9.38 -26.64 -29.34
C LEU A 335 -9.96 -25.42 -30.07
N LEU A 336 -9.26 -24.28 -30.05
CA LEU A 336 -9.67 -23.08 -30.78
C LEU A 336 -9.67 -23.30 -32.29
N THR A 337 -8.65 -24.00 -32.80
CA THR A 337 -8.54 -24.36 -34.21
C THR A 337 -9.68 -25.28 -34.66
N ASP A 338 -10.03 -26.28 -33.87
CA ASP A 338 -11.11 -27.21 -34.19
C ASP A 338 -12.48 -26.53 -34.07
N SER A 339 -12.67 -25.66 -33.06
CA SER A 339 -13.85 -24.82 -32.94
C SER A 339 -14.03 -23.93 -34.18
N LEU A 340 -12.96 -23.25 -34.62
CA LEU A 340 -12.97 -22.41 -35.81
C LEU A 340 -13.29 -23.22 -37.06
N LYS A 341 -12.62 -24.36 -37.27
CA LYS A 341 -12.89 -25.26 -38.42
C LYS A 341 -14.33 -25.74 -38.45
N SER A 342 -14.89 -26.09 -37.29
CA SER A 342 -16.27 -26.60 -37.18
C SER A 342 -17.33 -25.55 -37.52
N LYS A 343 -17.00 -24.27 -37.36
CA LYS A 343 -17.88 -23.13 -37.65
C LYS A 343 -17.57 -22.44 -38.97
N MET A 344 -16.56 -22.92 -39.70
CA MET A 344 -16.18 -22.36 -40.99
C MET A 344 -17.14 -22.85 -42.09
N PRO A 345 -17.59 -21.97 -43.00
CA PRO A 345 -18.36 -22.37 -44.17
C PRO A 345 -17.56 -23.33 -45.06
N GLU A 346 -18.23 -24.21 -45.82
CA GLU A 346 -17.57 -25.14 -46.76
C GLU A 346 -16.73 -24.42 -47.83
N THR A 347 -17.05 -23.16 -48.15
CA THR A 347 -16.29 -22.27 -49.06
C THR A 347 -15.15 -21.51 -48.38
N GLY A 348 -14.90 -21.74 -47.09
CA GLY A 348 -13.84 -21.09 -46.33
C GLY A 348 -14.02 -19.56 -46.22
N LEU A 349 -12.90 -18.81 -46.21
CA LEU A 349 -12.91 -17.34 -46.20
C LEU A 349 -13.07 -16.71 -47.59
N GLN A 350 -13.36 -17.50 -48.64
CA GLN A 350 -13.48 -16.98 -50.01
C GLN A 350 -14.61 -15.96 -50.20
N LEU A 351 -15.52 -15.84 -49.23
CA LEU A 351 -16.55 -14.79 -49.18
C LEU A 351 -15.95 -13.39 -48.93
N PHE A 352 -14.78 -13.30 -48.30
CA PHE A 352 -14.01 -12.06 -48.17
C PHE A 352 -13.15 -11.91 -49.42
N GLY A 353 -13.76 -11.44 -50.51
CA GLY A 353 -13.21 -11.42 -51.86
C GLY A 353 -11.72 -11.11 -51.96
N VAL A 354 -10.90 -12.16 -52.09
CA VAL A 354 -9.53 -12.09 -52.61
C VAL A 354 -9.59 -11.97 -54.14
N HIS A 355 -10.15 -10.85 -54.61
CA HIS A 355 -10.04 -10.40 -55.99
C HIS A 355 -9.58 -8.95 -56.00
N GLN A 356 -8.36 -8.71 -55.53
CA GLN A 356 -7.60 -7.50 -55.87
C GLN A 356 -6.17 -7.73 -55.39
N ILE A 357 -5.31 -8.15 -56.32
CA ILE A 357 -3.95 -7.66 -56.60
C ILE A 357 -3.48 -8.62 -57.70
N GLU A 358 -3.68 -8.21 -58.95
CA GLU A 358 -2.96 -8.71 -60.12
C GLU A 358 -2.13 -7.56 -60.67
#